data_AF-A0A7C2KY07-F1
#
_entry.id   AF-A0A7C2KY07-F1
#
_cell.length_a   1.000
_cell.length_b   1.000
_cell.length_c   1.000
_cell.angle_alpha   90.00
_cell.angle_beta   90.00
_cell.angle_gamma   90.00
#
_symmetry.space_group_name_H-M   'P 1'
#
loop_
_entity.id
_entity.type
_entity.pdbx_description
1 polymer ?
#
loop_
_entity_poly.entity_id
_entity_poly.type
_entity_poly.pdbx_seq_one_letter_code
_entity_poly.pdbx_strand_id
1 'polypeptide(L)'
;MSDKSKQVLLITDDSNLQEFVERYRPVDACLRCLTPRQLLAGAATNPDQCWLDLDHVSPDAVERLLHAAQRRVYFYSCLPAHAERLPMGLFIRKPCGAAVISVLWAAAETGSTESRPACDRRPVRVPAWLLDFQELDLPTLCHKCVTTLPRRLGFSEGALYLYDPEQRVLALAETSCQRPVDLAVRVDAASRHAFVQVARDGEPFVSDDMRRTCRARGWLPPSSNHPNADQAALIAPLF
;
A
#
# COMPACT_ATOMS: atom_id res chain seq x y z
N MET A 1 4.92 35.30 15.55
CA MET A 1 5.57 34.43 14.55
C MET A 1 4.45 33.79 13.76
N SER A 2 4.35 34.09 12.46
CA SER A 2 3.26 33.60 11.61
C SER A 2 3.43 32.11 11.43
N ASP A 3 2.49 31.32 11.96
CA ASP A 3 2.40 29.89 11.72
C ASP A 3 2.10 29.72 10.22
N LYS A 4 3.09 29.27 9.44
CA LYS A 4 2.89 29.00 8.02
C LYS A 4 2.25 27.62 7.91
N SER A 5 0.92 27.57 8.02
CA SER A 5 0.15 26.38 7.68
C SER A 5 0.50 25.97 6.25
N LYS A 6 0.98 24.73 6.08
CA LYS A 6 1.37 24.22 4.76
C LYS A 6 0.18 24.13 3.85
N GLN A 7 0.32 24.66 2.65
CA GLN A 7 -0.76 24.68 1.67
C GLN A 7 -0.69 23.42 0.81
N VAL A 8 -1.72 22.57 0.93
CA VAL A 8 -1.98 21.44 0.04
C VAL A 8 -2.97 21.89 -1.02
N LEU A 9 -2.61 21.70 -2.28
CA LEU A 9 -3.50 21.94 -3.42
C LEU A 9 -3.91 20.61 -4.03
N LEU A 10 -5.20 20.27 -4.00
CA LEU A 10 -5.77 19.14 -4.72
C LEU A 10 -6.41 19.61 -6.03
N ILE A 11 -5.99 19.03 -7.15
CA ILE A 11 -6.53 19.28 -8.48
C ILE A 11 -7.27 18.03 -8.96
N THR A 12 -8.60 18.09 -8.98
CA THR A 12 -9.44 16.97 -9.41
C THR A 12 -10.86 17.43 -9.75
N ASP A 13 -11.51 16.74 -10.70
CA ASP A 13 -12.96 16.80 -10.94
C ASP A 13 -13.71 15.63 -10.27
N ASP A 14 -13.00 14.72 -9.60
CA ASP A 14 -13.58 13.56 -8.90
C ASP A 14 -14.16 13.99 -7.55
N SER A 15 -15.48 14.11 -7.48
CA SER A 15 -16.20 14.50 -6.25
C SER A 15 -16.00 13.50 -5.11
N ASN A 16 -15.79 12.21 -5.42
CA ASN A 16 -15.57 11.21 -4.40
C ASN A 16 -14.17 11.39 -3.79
N LEU A 17 -13.16 11.64 -4.62
CA LEU A 17 -11.81 11.94 -4.13
C LEU A 17 -11.79 13.22 -3.28
N GLN A 18 -12.51 14.26 -3.70
CA GLN A 18 -12.65 15.50 -2.94
C GLN A 18 -13.27 15.24 -1.56
N GLU A 19 -14.43 14.59 -1.51
CA GLU A 19 -15.11 14.27 -0.25
C GLU A 19 -14.24 13.39 0.64
N PHE A 20 -13.55 12.41 0.04
CA PHE A 20 -12.70 11.48 0.77
C PHE A 20 -11.49 12.18 1.39
N VAL A 21 -10.77 12.99 0.61
CA VAL A 21 -9.64 13.78 1.12
C VAL A 21 -10.07 14.73 2.23
N GLU A 22 -11.20 15.42 2.04
CA GLU A 22 -11.75 16.36 3.01
C GLU A 22 -12.14 15.65 4.32
N ARG A 23 -12.74 14.46 4.23
CA ARG A 23 -13.15 13.66 5.40
C ARG A 23 -11.98 13.29 6.31
N TYR A 24 -10.80 13.03 5.74
CA TYR A 24 -9.59 12.67 6.48
C TYR A 24 -8.66 13.85 6.72
N ARG A 25 -9.07 15.08 6.32
CA ARG A 25 -8.27 16.28 6.50
C ARG A 25 -8.16 16.63 8.00
N PRO A 26 -6.93 16.86 8.50
CA PRO A 26 -6.72 17.41 9.84
C PRO A 26 -7.35 18.80 9.98
N VAL A 27 -7.78 19.16 11.19
CA VAL A 27 -8.51 20.42 11.45
C VAL A 27 -7.70 21.65 11.05
N ASP A 28 -6.39 21.61 11.24
CA ASP A 28 -5.49 22.74 11.00
C ASP A 28 -4.82 22.71 9.62
N ALA A 29 -5.11 21.69 8.80
CA ALA A 29 -4.51 21.54 7.49
C ALA A 29 -5.19 22.44 6.45
N CYS A 30 -4.39 23.19 5.70
CA CYS A 30 -4.88 24.04 4.62
C CYS A 30 -4.99 23.23 3.33
N LEU A 31 -6.20 22.78 3.00
CA LEU A 31 -6.51 22.18 1.69
C LEU A 31 -7.23 23.20 0.82
N ARG A 32 -6.76 23.34 -0.42
CA ARG A 32 -7.54 23.99 -1.48
C ARG A 32 -7.82 22.95 -2.57
N CYS A 33 -9.09 22.78 -2.92
CA CYS A 33 -9.49 21.96 -4.06
C CYS A 33 -9.74 22.87 -5.26
N LEU A 34 -9.16 22.54 -6.42
CA LEU A 34 -9.42 23.20 -7.69
C LEU A 34 -9.79 22.16 -8.74
N THR A 35 -10.70 22.54 -9.64
CA THR A 35 -10.88 21.80 -10.88
C THR A 35 -9.75 22.11 -11.85
N PRO A 36 -9.45 21.23 -12.82
CA PRO A 36 -8.48 21.49 -13.88
C PRO A 36 -8.82 22.78 -14.66
N ARG A 37 -10.12 23.09 -14.79
CA ARG A 37 -10.58 24.34 -15.44
C ARG A 37 -10.29 25.59 -14.62
N GLN A 38 -10.50 25.55 -13.30
CA GLN A 38 -10.21 26.67 -12.39
C GLN A 38 -8.71 26.98 -12.33
N LEU A 39 -7.89 25.93 -12.46
CA LEU A 39 -6.45 26.00 -12.51
C LEU A 39 -5.95 26.78 -13.75
N LEU A 40 -6.47 26.43 -14.93
CA LEU A 40 -6.14 27.08 -16.20
C LEU A 40 -6.58 28.56 -16.25
N ALA A 41 -7.59 28.93 -15.48
CA ALA A 41 -8.07 30.31 -15.36
C ALA A 41 -7.13 31.25 -14.58
N GLY A 42 -5.93 30.78 -14.20
CA GLY A 42 -4.89 31.62 -13.61
C GLY A 42 -5.01 31.84 -12.11
N ALA A 43 -5.59 30.88 -11.38
CA ALA A 43 -5.50 30.86 -9.93
C ALA A 43 -4.04 30.66 -9.52
N ALA A 44 -3.28 31.75 -9.35
CA ALA A 44 -1.90 31.67 -8.89
C ALA A 44 -1.85 31.01 -7.50
N THR A 45 -1.18 29.88 -7.42
CA THR A 45 -0.94 29.14 -6.18
C THR A 45 0.49 28.63 -6.18
N ASN A 46 1.26 28.92 -5.13
CA ASN A 46 2.55 28.30 -4.85
C ASN A 46 2.36 27.35 -3.67
N PRO A 47 1.74 26.17 -3.87
CA PRO A 47 1.50 25.25 -2.78
C PRO A 47 2.81 24.58 -2.35
N ASP A 48 2.93 24.25 -1.07
CA ASP A 48 4.01 23.40 -0.57
C ASP A 48 3.90 21.99 -1.17
N GLN A 49 2.65 21.53 -1.34
CA GLN A 49 2.34 20.21 -1.87
C GLN A 49 1.19 20.25 -2.88
N CYS A 50 1.38 19.58 -4.01
CA CYS A 50 0.41 19.47 -5.08
C CYS A 50 -0.08 18.02 -5.22
N TRP A 51 -1.39 17.82 -5.15
CA TRP A 51 -2.09 16.56 -5.28
C TRP A 51 -2.89 16.61 -6.57
N LEU A 52 -2.63 15.69 -7.49
CA LEU A 52 -3.18 15.71 -8.84
C LEU A 52 -3.94 14.45 -9.15
N ASP A 53 -5.13 14.57 -9.69
CA ASP A 53 -5.85 13.44 -10.27
C ASP A 53 -5.56 13.32 -11.77
N LEU A 54 -4.77 12.31 -12.13
CA LEU A 54 -4.34 12.08 -13.50
C LEU A 54 -5.45 11.53 -14.40
N ASP A 55 -6.56 11.05 -13.85
CA ASP A 55 -7.69 10.58 -14.67
C ASP A 55 -8.44 11.77 -15.33
N HIS A 56 -8.30 12.97 -14.77
CA HIS A 56 -9.08 14.15 -15.15
C HIS A 56 -8.22 15.35 -15.57
N VAL A 57 -6.89 15.24 -15.53
CA VAL A 57 -5.98 16.34 -15.85
C VAL A 57 -5.07 15.95 -17.03
N SER A 58 -5.05 16.80 -18.07
CA SER A 58 -4.11 16.63 -19.19
C SER A 58 -2.68 17.01 -18.77
N PRO A 59 -1.64 16.21 -19.11
CA PRO A 59 -0.24 16.47 -18.74
C PRO A 59 0.28 17.86 -19.10
N ASP A 60 -0.22 18.49 -20.16
CA ASP A 60 0.20 19.84 -20.57
C ASP A 60 -0.31 20.94 -19.62
N ALA A 61 -1.42 20.69 -18.90
CA ALA A 61 -1.92 21.60 -17.86
C ALA A 61 -1.12 21.48 -16.55
N VAL A 62 -0.39 20.38 -16.38
CA VAL A 62 0.27 19.96 -15.15
C VAL A 62 1.66 20.58 -14.99
N GLU A 63 2.40 20.71 -16.10
CA GLU A 63 3.82 21.09 -16.11
C GLU A 63 4.07 22.46 -15.43
N ARG A 64 3.21 23.47 -15.66
CA ARG A 64 3.38 24.81 -15.09
C ARG A 64 3.21 24.91 -13.57
N LEU A 65 2.44 24.01 -12.95
CA LEU A 65 2.14 24.08 -11.50
C LEU A 65 3.01 23.16 -10.67
N LEU A 66 3.42 22.03 -11.24
CA LEU A 66 4.25 21.09 -10.52
C LEU A 66 5.64 21.63 -10.26
N HIS A 67 6.21 22.46 -11.12
CA HIS A 67 7.56 23.00 -10.90
C HIS A 67 7.68 23.85 -9.63
N ALA A 68 6.58 24.47 -9.17
CA ALA A 68 6.58 25.31 -7.96
C ALA A 68 6.43 24.50 -6.66
N ALA A 69 5.80 23.31 -6.71
CA ALA A 69 5.53 22.52 -5.53
C ALA A 69 6.75 21.70 -5.08
N GLN A 70 7.03 21.69 -3.77
CA GLN A 70 8.11 20.87 -3.21
C GLN A 70 7.77 19.38 -3.22
N ARG A 71 6.48 19.05 -3.06
CA ARG A 71 5.99 17.67 -3.04
C ARG A 71 4.83 17.49 -4.01
N ARG A 72 4.78 16.31 -4.63
CA ARG A 72 3.79 15.96 -5.65
C ARG A 72 3.20 14.60 -5.34
N VAL A 73 1.88 14.49 -5.43
CA VAL A 73 1.12 13.24 -5.28
C VAL A 73 0.21 13.12 -6.49
N TYR A 74 0.20 11.96 -7.12
CA TYR A 74 -0.58 11.67 -8.32
C TYR A 74 -1.57 10.55 -8.02
N PHE A 75 -2.86 10.81 -8.18
CA PHE A 75 -3.93 9.84 -8.11
C PHE A 75 -4.28 9.35 -9.50
N TYR A 76 -4.48 8.04 -9.68
CA TYR A 76 -4.82 7.46 -10.98
C TYR A 76 -5.60 6.16 -10.84
N SER A 77 -6.56 5.90 -11.72
CA SER A 77 -7.22 4.59 -11.80
C SER A 77 -6.40 3.61 -12.63
N CYS A 78 -5.88 4.11 -13.76
CA CYS A 78 -4.98 3.41 -14.67
C CYS A 78 -3.74 4.26 -14.90
N LEU A 79 -2.53 3.66 -14.85
CA LEU A 79 -1.30 4.43 -15.00
C LEU A 79 -1.26 5.07 -16.40
N PRO A 80 -1.16 6.40 -16.52
CA PRO A 80 -1.19 7.04 -17.83
C PRO A 80 0.10 6.73 -18.60
N ALA A 81 -0.03 6.57 -19.92
CA ALA A 81 1.10 6.23 -20.81
C ALA A 81 2.25 7.25 -20.79
N HIS A 82 2.01 8.45 -20.28
CA HIS A 82 2.99 9.54 -20.18
C HIS A 82 3.47 9.77 -18.73
N ALA A 83 3.24 8.84 -17.80
CA ALA A 83 3.66 8.97 -16.40
C ALA A 83 5.17 9.28 -16.26
N GLU A 84 6.00 8.73 -17.15
CA GLU A 84 7.45 8.96 -17.19
C GLU A 84 7.86 10.41 -17.49
N ARG A 85 6.94 11.20 -18.07
CA ARG A 85 7.16 12.63 -18.38
C ARG A 85 6.78 13.54 -17.22
N LEU A 86 6.11 13.00 -16.19
CA LEU A 86 5.72 13.78 -15.03
C LEU A 86 6.94 14.02 -14.11
N PRO A 87 7.03 15.20 -13.48
CA PRO A 87 8.01 15.44 -12.42
C PRO A 87 7.92 14.39 -11.31
N MET A 88 9.04 14.11 -10.66
CA MET A 88 9.10 13.16 -9.54
C MET A 88 8.05 13.48 -8.47
N GLY A 89 7.32 12.44 -8.04
CA GLY A 89 6.24 12.50 -7.07
C GLY A 89 5.74 11.11 -6.71
N LEU A 90 4.86 11.06 -5.71
CA LEU A 90 4.27 9.83 -5.20
C LEU A 90 3.06 9.44 -6.05
N PHE A 91 2.99 8.21 -6.53
CA PHE A 91 1.89 7.71 -7.35
C PHE A 91 0.97 6.82 -6.50
N ILE A 92 -0.31 7.18 -6.43
CA ILE A 92 -1.34 6.50 -5.64
C ILE A 92 -2.44 6.00 -6.57
N ARG A 93 -2.65 4.68 -6.60
CA ARG A 93 -3.74 4.06 -7.36
C ARG A 93 -5.10 4.27 -6.66
N LYS A 94 -6.14 4.59 -7.43
CA LYS A 94 -7.55 4.64 -7.00
C LYS A 94 -8.21 3.26 -7.14
N PRO A 95 -9.17 2.89 -6.26
CA PRO A 95 -9.69 3.69 -5.15
C PRO A 95 -8.69 3.76 -3.98
N CYS A 96 -8.59 4.92 -3.34
CA CYS A 96 -7.67 5.12 -2.23
C CYS A 96 -8.27 4.58 -0.92
N GLY A 97 -7.47 3.87 -0.13
CA GLY A 97 -7.85 3.48 1.23
C GLY A 97 -7.70 4.62 2.24
N ALA A 98 -8.46 4.56 3.33
CA ALA A 98 -8.42 5.56 4.42
C ALA A 98 -7.01 5.72 5.02
N ALA A 99 -6.28 4.61 5.14
CA ALA A 99 -4.90 4.60 5.64
C ALA A 99 -3.95 5.41 4.73
N VAL A 100 -4.14 5.32 3.41
CA VAL A 100 -3.30 6.06 2.44
C VAL A 100 -3.48 7.56 2.63
N ILE A 101 -4.72 8.04 2.67
CA ILE A 101 -5.00 9.47 2.86
C ILE A 101 -4.50 9.97 4.23
N SER A 102 -4.66 9.16 5.28
CA SER A 102 -4.13 9.50 6.61
C SER A 102 -2.62 9.70 6.60
N VAL A 103 -1.89 8.86 5.86
CA VAL A 103 -0.43 8.98 5.71
C VAL A 103 -0.05 10.19 4.86
N LEU A 104 -0.78 10.46 3.77
CA LEU A 104 -0.55 11.64 2.94
C LEU A 104 -0.71 12.93 3.77
N TRP A 105 -1.72 12.99 4.63
CA TRP A 105 -1.92 14.12 5.53
C TRP A 105 -0.82 14.24 6.59
N ALA A 106 -0.44 13.14 7.25
CA ALA A 106 0.66 13.16 8.21
C ALA A 106 1.97 13.63 7.55
N ALA A 107 2.22 13.27 6.30
CA ALA A 107 3.38 13.72 5.54
C ALA A 107 3.27 15.20 5.13
N ALA A 108 2.06 15.71 4.85
CA ALA A 108 1.81 17.11 4.55
C ALA A 108 2.12 18.01 5.76
N GLU A 109 1.83 17.54 6.98
CA GLU A 109 2.08 18.27 8.23
C GLU A 109 3.57 18.26 8.65
N THR A 110 4.25 17.11 8.54
CA THR A 110 5.52 16.84 9.25
C THR A 110 6.81 17.32 8.57
N GLY A 111 6.77 18.16 7.54
CA GLY A 111 8.02 18.61 6.89
C GLY A 111 8.85 19.65 7.70
N SER A 112 9.07 19.40 8.98
CA SER A 112 10.24 19.83 9.75
C SER A 112 10.67 18.65 10.61
N THR A 113 11.85 18.12 10.34
CA THR A 113 12.58 17.20 11.21
C THR A 113 12.70 17.82 12.61
N GLU A 114 11.92 17.36 13.61
CA GLU A 114 12.29 17.28 15.05
C GLU A 114 11.09 16.91 15.96
N SER A 115 11.43 16.51 17.19
CA SER A 115 10.69 15.62 18.09
C SER A 115 9.64 16.27 19.03
N ARG A 116 8.63 15.45 19.43
CA ARG A 116 7.76 15.45 20.67
C ARG A 116 6.52 16.38 20.74
N PRO A 117 5.56 16.13 21.66
CA PRO A 117 4.99 14.85 22.15
C PRO A 117 3.44 14.78 21.97
N ALA A 118 2.89 13.61 22.28
CA ALA A 118 1.59 13.09 21.90
C ALA A 118 0.34 13.80 22.49
N CYS A 119 -0.70 13.88 21.66
CA CYS A 119 -2.09 13.80 22.10
C CYS A 119 -2.72 12.52 21.51
N ASP A 120 -3.48 11.83 22.36
CA ASP A 120 -3.71 10.39 22.32
C ASP A 120 -4.92 10.00 21.46
N ARG A 121 -4.74 10.07 20.14
CA ARG A 121 -5.56 9.34 19.17
C ARG A 121 -4.62 8.70 18.19
N ARG A 122 -4.06 7.53 18.52
CA ARG A 122 -3.11 6.82 17.64
C ARG A 122 -3.73 6.68 16.25
N PRO A 123 -3.29 7.46 15.24
CA PRO A 123 -3.51 7.04 13.87
C PRO A 123 -2.74 5.73 13.74
N VAL A 124 -3.28 4.75 13.02
CA VAL A 124 -2.51 3.57 12.65
C VAL A 124 -1.28 4.09 11.90
N ARG A 125 -0.12 4.16 12.59
CA ARG A 125 1.13 4.60 12.00
C ARG A 125 1.58 3.46 11.11
N VAL A 126 1.08 3.47 9.89
CA VAL A 126 1.59 2.63 8.82
C VAL A 126 3.08 2.97 8.69
N PRO A 127 3.98 2.00 8.91
CA PRO A 127 5.40 2.27 8.81
C PRO A 127 5.76 2.81 7.42
N ALA A 128 6.65 3.80 7.35
CA ALA A 128 7.03 4.44 6.09
C ALA A 128 7.48 3.43 5.01
N TRP A 129 8.08 2.32 5.42
CA TRP A 129 8.51 1.25 4.51
C TRP A 129 7.37 0.60 3.72
N LEU A 130 6.12 0.65 4.22
CA LEU A 130 4.97 0.06 3.53
C LEU A 130 4.55 0.86 2.29
N LEU A 131 4.90 2.16 2.23
CA LEU A 131 4.64 3.00 1.06
C LEU A 131 5.51 2.58 -0.13
N ASP A 132 6.71 2.07 0.11
CA ASP A 132 7.65 1.66 -0.94
C ASP A 132 7.16 0.42 -1.75
N PHE A 133 6.01 -0.14 -1.40
CA PHE A 133 5.37 -1.27 -2.08
C PHE A 133 4.30 -0.79 -3.09
N GLN A 134 3.83 0.46 -3.00
CA GLN A 134 2.75 0.98 -3.83
C GLN A 134 3.20 1.34 -5.26
N GLU A 135 4.51 1.47 -5.48
CA GLU A 135 5.11 1.94 -6.74
C GLU A 135 5.66 0.79 -7.62
N LEU A 136 5.49 -0.46 -7.19
CA LEU A 136 6.16 -1.59 -7.80
C LEU A 136 5.25 -2.31 -8.79
N ASP A 137 5.82 -2.73 -9.92
CA ASP A 137 5.18 -3.73 -10.77
C ASP A 137 5.00 -5.04 -9.97
N LEU A 138 4.05 -5.89 -10.41
CA LEU A 138 3.70 -7.10 -9.67
C LEU A 138 4.92 -8.00 -9.37
N PRO A 139 5.85 -8.25 -10.32
CA PRO A 139 7.07 -9.02 -10.03
C PRO A 139 7.94 -8.38 -8.94
N THR A 140 8.21 -7.07 -9.02
CA THR A 140 9.05 -6.37 -8.05
C THR A 140 8.37 -6.26 -6.69
N LEU A 141 7.04 -6.13 -6.67
CA LEU A 141 6.23 -6.17 -5.46
C LEU A 141 6.36 -7.52 -4.76
N CYS A 142 6.14 -8.62 -5.51
CA CYS A 142 6.29 -9.98 -5.00
C CYS A 142 7.70 -10.21 -4.43
N HIS A 143 8.72 -9.81 -5.18
CA HIS A 143 10.12 -9.89 -4.76
C HIS A 143 10.39 -9.12 -3.46
N LYS A 144 9.91 -7.89 -3.37
CA LYS A 144 10.12 -7.05 -2.18
C LYS A 144 9.36 -7.57 -0.96
N CYS A 145 8.15 -8.10 -1.15
CA CYS A 145 7.38 -8.77 -0.10
C CYS A 145 8.20 -9.88 0.52
N VAL A 146 8.76 -10.76 -0.30
CA VAL A 146 9.45 -11.96 0.18
C VAL A 146 10.86 -11.69 0.73
N THR A 147 11.52 -10.61 0.29
CA THR A 147 12.87 -10.25 0.77
C THR A 147 12.86 -9.34 1.99
N THR A 148 11.83 -8.50 2.15
CA THR A 148 11.79 -7.46 3.19
C THR A 148 10.84 -7.83 4.33
N LEU A 149 9.63 -8.32 4.02
CA LEU A 149 8.58 -8.52 5.02
C LEU A 149 8.94 -9.59 6.07
N PRO A 150 9.48 -10.77 5.70
CA PRO A 150 9.85 -11.79 6.70
C PRO A 150 10.80 -11.24 7.76
N ARG A 151 11.87 -10.55 7.33
CA ARG A 151 12.89 -10.00 8.23
C ARG A 151 12.30 -8.96 9.20
N ARG A 152 11.35 -8.15 8.73
CA ARG A 152 10.65 -7.16 9.57
C ARG A 152 9.75 -7.81 10.61
N LEU A 153 9.22 -8.99 10.31
CA LEU A 153 8.37 -9.79 11.20
C LEU A 153 9.16 -10.78 12.07
N GLY A 154 10.50 -10.79 11.96
CA GLY A 154 11.36 -11.69 12.74
C GLY A 154 11.55 -13.08 12.14
N PHE A 155 11.17 -13.29 10.88
CA PHE A 155 11.35 -14.55 10.15
C PHE A 155 12.54 -14.46 9.18
N SER A 156 13.27 -15.56 9.03
CA SER A 156 14.45 -15.65 8.16
C SER A 156 14.11 -15.78 6.67
N GLU A 157 12.99 -16.44 6.37
CA GLU A 157 12.55 -16.77 5.02
C GLU A 157 11.05 -16.48 4.87
N GLY A 158 10.58 -16.35 3.63
CA GLY A 158 9.17 -16.20 3.31
C GLY A 158 8.83 -16.71 1.92
N ALA A 159 7.55 -16.96 1.72
CA ALA A 159 6.98 -17.37 0.44
C ALA A 159 5.67 -16.60 0.23
N LEU A 160 5.44 -16.16 -1.01
CA LEU A 160 4.24 -15.45 -1.41
C LEU A 160 3.45 -16.27 -2.42
N TYR A 161 2.16 -16.43 -2.13
CA TYR A 161 1.23 -17.15 -2.99
C TYR A 161 0.20 -16.19 -3.55
N LEU A 162 -0.08 -16.31 -4.84
CA LEU A 162 -1.17 -15.61 -5.51
C LEU A 162 -2.31 -16.59 -5.78
N TYR A 163 -3.53 -16.15 -5.54
CA TYR A 163 -4.72 -16.93 -5.81
C TYR A 163 -5.18 -16.70 -7.26
N ASP A 164 -5.21 -17.78 -8.04
CA ASP A 164 -5.87 -17.82 -9.34
C ASP A 164 -7.32 -18.31 -9.16
N PRO A 165 -8.34 -17.43 -9.35
CA PRO A 165 -9.73 -17.80 -9.18
C PRO A 165 -10.28 -18.68 -10.30
N GLU A 166 -9.72 -18.62 -11.52
CA GLU A 166 -10.16 -19.42 -12.66
C GLU A 166 -9.75 -20.87 -12.47
N GLN A 167 -8.50 -21.09 -12.05
CA GLN A 167 -7.94 -22.42 -11.81
C GLN A 167 -8.21 -22.92 -10.39
N ARG A 168 -8.65 -22.04 -9.49
CA ARG A 168 -8.83 -22.29 -8.05
C ARG A 168 -7.56 -22.85 -7.42
N VAL A 169 -6.45 -22.15 -7.60
CA VAL A 169 -5.11 -22.56 -7.14
C VAL A 169 -4.43 -21.40 -6.43
N LEU A 170 -3.79 -21.70 -5.30
CA LEU A 170 -2.76 -20.84 -4.72
C LEU A 170 -1.43 -21.22 -5.37
N ALA A 171 -0.93 -20.38 -6.27
CA ALA A 171 0.32 -20.58 -6.97
C ALA A 171 1.44 -19.81 -6.27
N LEU A 172 2.60 -20.45 -6.09
CA LEU A 172 3.78 -19.78 -5.56
C LEU A 172 4.26 -18.73 -6.56
N ALA A 173 4.22 -17.47 -6.15
CA ALA A 173 4.65 -16.34 -6.97
C ALA A 173 6.11 -15.97 -6.73
N GLU A 174 6.58 -16.09 -5.48
CA GLU A 174 7.97 -15.77 -5.11
C GLU A 174 8.35 -16.44 -3.78
N THR A 175 9.63 -16.78 -3.59
CA THR A 175 10.14 -17.38 -2.35
C THR A 175 11.60 -17.01 -2.06
N SER A 176 11.91 -16.72 -0.80
CA SER A 176 13.29 -16.58 -0.30
C SER A 176 13.79 -17.87 0.36
N CYS A 177 12.92 -18.86 0.54
CA CYS A 177 13.29 -20.20 1.00
C CYS A 177 14.24 -20.88 0.02
N GLN A 178 15.26 -21.57 0.54
CA GLN A 178 16.18 -22.37 -0.30
C GLN A 178 15.47 -23.45 -1.13
N ARG A 179 14.31 -23.92 -0.66
CA ARG A 179 13.43 -24.84 -1.37
C ARG A 179 12.00 -24.28 -1.38
N PRO A 180 11.26 -24.42 -2.48
CA PRO A 180 9.84 -24.08 -2.49
C PRO A 180 9.08 -24.90 -1.45
N VAL A 181 8.21 -24.25 -0.66
CA VAL A 181 7.38 -24.91 0.35
C VAL A 181 6.33 -25.79 -0.32
N ASP A 182 5.50 -25.21 -1.17
CA ASP A 182 4.65 -25.87 -2.16
C ASP A 182 4.61 -25.00 -3.41
N LEU A 183 4.68 -25.59 -4.62
CA LEU A 183 4.62 -24.81 -5.86
C LEU A 183 3.19 -24.34 -6.18
N ALA A 184 2.21 -25.19 -5.90
CA ALA A 184 0.82 -24.90 -6.14
C ALA A 184 -0.04 -25.72 -5.18
N VAL A 185 -1.09 -25.10 -4.64
CA VAL A 185 -2.06 -25.75 -3.76
C VAL A 185 -3.46 -25.55 -4.32
N ARG A 186 -4.17 -26.65 -4.58
CA ARG A 186 -5.54 -26.60 -5.08
C ARG A 186 -6.49 -26.13 -3.98
N VAL A 187 -7.36 -25.18 -4.33
CA VAL A 187 -8.37 -24.58 -3.46
C VAL A 187 -9.72 -25.21 -3.76
N ASP A 188 -10.08 -26.25 -3.00
CA ASP A 188 -11.41 -26.87 -3.08
C ASP A 188 -12.07 -26.98 -1.69
N ALA A 189 -13.40 -26.98 -1.65
CA ALA A 189 -14.17 -26.83 -0.40
C ALA A 189 -13.78 -27.86 0.69
N ALA A 190 -13.30 -29.04 0.30
CA ALA A 190 -12.87 -30.10 1.20
C ALA A 190 -11.38 -30.04 1.60
N SER A 191 -10.58 -29.18 0.96
CA SER A 191 -9.15 -29.07 1.21
C SER A 191 -8.88 -28.66 2.65
N ARG A 192 -8.07 -29.48 3.34
CA ARG A 192 -7.61 -29.24 4.71
C ARG A 192 -6.23 -28.58 4.76
N HIS A 193 -5.67 -28.17 3.62
CA HIS A 193 -4.33 -27.61 3.55
C HIS A 193 -4.24 -26.26 4.28
N ALA A 194 -3.22 -26.06 5.12
CA ALA A 194 -3.10 -24.88 5.98
C ALA A 194 -3.22 -23.55 5.21
N PHE A 195 -2.57 -23.43 4.04
CA PHE A 195 -2.68 -22.23 3.18
C PHE A 195 -4.11 -21.97 2.71
N VAL A 196 -4.86 -23.03 2.39
CA VAL A 196 -6.23 -22.92 1.92
C VAL A 196 -7.17 -22.52 3.06
N GLN A 197 -6.91 -23.04 4.27
CA GLN A 197 -7.69 -22.69 5.46
C GLN A 197 -7.50 -21.21 5.80
N VAL A 198 -6.25 -20.74 5.88
CA VAL A 198 -5.95 -19.32 6.14
C VAL A 198 -6.51 -18.40 5.06
N ALA A 199 -6.38 -18.77 3.78
CA ALA A 199 -6.91 -17.96 2.68
C ALA A 199 -8.45 -17.86 2.70
N ARG A 200 -9.15 -18.87 3.23
CA ARG A 200 -10.62 -18.87 3.36
C ARG A 200 -11.11 -18.11 4.57
N ASP A 201 -10.50 -18.41 5.72
CA ASP A 201 -10.93 -17.87 7.00
C ASP A 201 -10.57 -16.40 7.11
N GLY A 202 -9.56 -15.96 6.36
CA GLY A 202 -9.03 -14.60 6.39
C GLY A 202 -8.25 -14.27 7.65
N GLU A 203 -8.05 -15.26 8.52
CA GLU A 203 -7.40 -15.12 9.81
C GLU A 203 -5.95 -15.63 9.76
N PRO A 204 -4.98 -14.86 10.28
CA PRO A 204 -3.60 -15.31 10.37
C PRO A 204 -3.44 -16.60 11.18
N PHE A 205 -2.61 -17.51 10.69
CA PHE A 205 -2.12 -18.67 11.42
C PHE A 205 -0.71 -18.38 11.93
N VAL A 206 -0.55 -18.40 13.25
CA VAL A 206 0.74 -18.31 13.93
C VAL A 206 0.98 -19.61 14.69
N SER A 207 2.21 -20.13 14.60
CA SER A 207 2.56 -21.37 15.25
C SER A 207 4.06 -21.43 15.49
N ASP A 208 4.49 -21.95 16.65
CA ASP A 208 5.90 -22.28 16.91
C ASP A 208 6.32 -23.64 16.33
N ASP A 209 5.34 -24.54 16.09
CA ASP A 209 5.51 -25.86 15.47
C ASP A 209 4.34 -26.12 14.51
N MET A 210 4.55 -25.80 13.23
CA MET A 210 3.49 -25.83 12.22
C MET A 210 2.85 -27.21 12.09
N ARG A 211 3.62 -28.30 12.07
CA ARG A 211 3.08 -29.67 11.95
C ARG A 211 2.22 -30.05 13.15
N ARG A 212 2.64 -29.71 14.37
CA ARG A 212 1.85 -29.99 15.58
C ARG A 212 0.56 -29.18 15.60
N THR A 213 0.63 -27.88 15.31
CA THR A 213 -0.55 -27.00 15.31
C THR A 213 -1.53 -27.38 14.21
N CYS A 214 -1.06 -27.69 13.00
CA CYS A 214 -1.92 -28.21 11.93
C CYS A 214 -2.63 -29.50 12.37
N ARG A 215 -1.91 -30.47 12.94
CA ARG A 215 -2.52 -31.71 13.45
C ARG A 215 -3.59 -31.44 14.51
N ALA A 216 -3.33 -30.54 15.46
CA ALA A 216 -4.30 -30.18 16.50
C ALA A 216 -5.57 -29.53 15.94
N ARG A 217 -5.44 -28.75 14.85
CA ARG A 217 -6.58 -28.13 14.14
C ARG A 217 -7.23 -29.06 13.11
N GLY A 218 -6.69 -30.26 12.91
CA GLY A 218 -7.12 -31.13 11.83
C GLY A 218 -6.84 -30.53 10.45
N TRP A 219 -5.74 -29.81 10.28
CA TRP A 219 -5.26 -29.30 9.00
C TRP A 219 -4.09 -30.14 8.49
N LEU A 220 -3.85 -30.07 7.18
CA LEU A 220 -2.69 -30.64 6.54
C LEU A 220 -1.59 -29.56 6.45
N PRO A 221 -0.39 -29.81 7.00
CA PRO A 221 0.75 -28.93 6.80
C PRO A 221 1.21 -28.99 5.32
N PRO A 222 2.06 -28.03 4.89
CA PRO A 222 2.72 -28.07 3.58
C PRO A 222 3.34 -29.43 3.23
N SER A 223 3.25 -29.78 1.94
CA SER A 223 3.48 -31.15 1.45
C SER A 223 4.95 -31.55 1.44
N SER A 224 5.85 -30.58 1.29
CA SER A 224 7.28 -30.87 1.25
C SER A 224 7.81 -31.26 2.64
N ASN A 225 8.80 -32.15 2.67
CA ASN A 225 9.70 -32.31 3.82
C ASN A 225 10.59 -31.05 3.94
N HIS A 226 9.96 -29.88 4.03
CA HIS A 226 10.65 -28.64 4.24
C HIS A 226 11.27 -28.70 5.64
N PRO A 227 12.57 -28.38 5.78
CA PRO A 227 13.24 -28.39 7.09
C PRO A 227 12.60 -27.43 8.11
N ASN A 228 11.72 -26.53 7.65
CA ASN A 228 11.02 -25.56 8.48
C ASN A 228 9.61 -26.01 8.91
N ALA A 229 9.19 -27.24 8.56
CA ALA A 229 7.85 -27.71 8.93
C ALA A 229 7.65 -27.86 10.46
N ASP A 230 8.75 -27.96 11.21
CA ASP A 230 8.78 -28.01 12.68
C ASP A 230 9.24 -26.69 13.31
N GLN A 231 9.34 -25.60 12.51
CA GLN A 231 9.76 -24.28 12.98
C GLN A 231 8.57 -23.34 13.16
N ALA A 232 8.86 -22.18 13.76
CA ALA A 232 7.92 -21.08 13.87
C ALA A 232 7.49 -20.60 12.48
N ALA A 233 6.19 -20.48 12.28
CA ALA A 233 5.59 -20.11 11.01
C ALA A 233 4.46 -19.10 11.23
N LEU A 234 4.40 -18.13 10.33
CA LEU A 234 3.28 -17.23 10.14
C LEU A 234 2.75 -17.45 8.72
N ILE A 235 1.46 -17.75 8.61
CA ILE A 235 0.73 -17.76 7.34
C ILE A 235 -0.35 -16.71 7.49
N ALA A 236 -0.35 -15.70 6.63
CA ALA A 236 -1.31 -14.60 6.69
C ALA A 236 -1.82 -14.28 5.28
N PRO A 237 -3.11 -13.98 5.14
CA PRO A 237 -3.63 -13.46 3.90
C PRO A 237 -3.15 -12.01 3.69
N LEU A 238 -2.87 -11.68 2.43
CA LEU A 238 -2.56 -10.32 2.00
C LEU A 238 -3.71 -9.90 1.08
N PHE A 239 -4.63 -9.08 1.61
CA PHE A 239 -5.80 -8.57 0.90
C PHE A 239 -5.58 -7.14 0.41
#